data_AF-A0A8T3YZF7-F1
#
_entry.id   AF-A0A8T3YZF7-F1
#
_cell.length_a   1.000
_cell.length_b   1.000
_cell.length_c   1.000
_cell.angle_alpha   90.00
_cell.angle_beta   90.00
_cell.angle_gamma   90.00
#
_symmetry.space_group_name_H-M   'P 1'
#
loop_
_entity.id
_entity.type
_entity.pdbx_description
1 polymer ?
#
loop_
_entity_poly.entity_id
_entity_poly.type
_entity_poly.pdbx_seq_one_letter_code
_entity_poly.pdbx_strand_id
1 'polypeptide(L)'
;MDRITFLDNAHQGKNNWWRYLLTSAATWMGPFILFLIILIPFIILNHQGMDIDPDKVVNTINPLIFMIMLGVYYTLSFVIFYICSRFIHHKTIISMINTVSRFNWRRMLKGAGLWSLILGVSLVVDVLINPSPVKLSLNLSFLTLLILSLFIFSIQASFEEIFFRGYLMQGIGLLTRKPFIPLFLTSAIFAIGHFWNGQNVTAGLAAVFNMFIFGMVMGIITLGENSLETAIGAHIANNIMVTSMVDGLDIIGDLPSMLTMGTGPSFGIPYFILPFILLIIIFWKKSDKLSLIFKTQNKLNEIHQTPTEIRCVNCKTTNPGIAVYCAECGEKVVAAYASTPRKLVAFLIDMVLLMVISGVVLVVMIILIYLIPNTDVFGPELIFQIWIILTITIGFFYLVLMERNGKTIGKIALGLRVVDEYTQTSIKYRQSILRNLLLVADLIPFIIPGLLGIIVSAKSDKKQRIGDMVAGTVVIQELS
;
A
#
# COMPACT_ATOMS: atom_id res chain seq x y z
N MET A 1 24.65 6.61 -5.04
CA MET A 1 24.47 6.13 -3.64
C MET A 1 23.15 5.39 -3.65
N ASP A 2 23.19 4.10 -3.96
CA ASP A 2 22.00 3.36 -4.39
C ASP A 2 21.66 2.32 -3.32
N ARG A 3 21.33 2.78 -2.10
CA ARG A 3 21.00 1.91 -0.95
C ARG A 3 19.95 2.52 -0.03
N ILE A 4 19.09 1.67 0.53
CA ILE A 4 18.06 2.07 1.51
C ILE A 4 18.69 2.06 2.90
N THR A 5 19.27 3.19 3.26
CA THR A 5 19.94 3.38 4.55
C THR A 5 18.99 3.25 5.73
N PHE A 6 17.68 3.45 5.53
CA PHE A 6 16.69 3.29 6.59
C PHE A 6 16.63 1.87 7.15
N LEU A 7 16.74 0.84 6.31
CA LEU A 7 16.77 -0.55 6.80
C LEU A 7 18.11 -0.90 7.44
N ASP A 8 19.18 -0.19 7.11
CA ASP A 8 20.50 -0.45 7.70
C ASP A 8 20.55 -0.07 9.19
N ASN A 9 19.71 0.88 9.63
CA ASN A 9 19.53 1.21 11.05
C ASN A 9 19.11 0.01 11.90
N ALA A 10 18.55 -1.04 11.28
CA ALA A 10 18.21 -2.27 11.96
C ALA A 10 19.40 -2.89 12.71
N HIS A 11 20.64 -2.70 12.24
CA HIS A 11 21.85 -3.27 12.82
C HIS A 11 22.35 -2.54 14.07
N GLN A 12 21.80 -1.37 14.40
CA GLN A 12 22.15 -0.65 15.62
C GLN A 12 21.60 -1.40 16.86
N GLY A 13 22.21 -1.23 18.03
CA GLY A 13 21.72 -1.84 19.28
C GLY A 13 21.73 -3.38 19.28
N LYS A 14 20.88 -3.99 20.12
CA LYS A 14 20.73 -5.44 20.29
C LYS A 14 19.53 -5.97 19.50
N ASN A 15 19.75 -7.00 18.69
CA ASN A 15 18.81 -7.43 17.66
C ASN A 15 18.41 -8.92 17.70
N ASN A 16 18.63 -9.61 18.82
CA ASN A 16 18.23 -11.01 18.95
C ASN A 16 16.71 -11.14 18.77
N TRP A 17 16.26 -12.18 18.05
CA TRP A 17 14.86 -12.37 17.65
C TRP A 17 13.88 -12.32 18.83
N TRP A 18 14.24 -12.89 19.99
CA TRP A 18 13.38 -12.92 21.16
C TRP A 18 13.06 -11.53 21.72
N ARG A 19 13.96 -10.55 21.52
CA ARG A 19 13.73 -9.15 21.93
C ARG A 19 12.60 -8.53 21.13
N TYR A 20 12.49 -8.89 19.85
CA TYR A 20 11.40 -8.46 18.98
C TYR A 20 10.06 -9.05 19.41
N LEU A 21 10.05 -10.34 19.75
CA LEU A 21 8.83 -11.00 20.26
C LEU A 21 8.40 -10.40 21.61
N LEU A 22 9.32 -10.26 22.56
CA LEU A 22 9.03 -9.72 23.90
C LEU A 22 8.55 -8.27 23.83
N THR A 23 9.23 -7.41 23.08
CA THR A 23 8.83 -6.00 22.93
C THR A 23 7.46 -5.89 22.26
N SER A 24 7.19 -6.71 21.23
CA SER A 24 5.89 -6.70 20.55
C SER A 24 4.77 -7.15 21.50
N ALA A 25 4.97 -8.26 22.22
CA ALA A 25 4.00 -8.76 23.19
C ALA A 25 3.74 -7.75 24.32
N ALA A 26 4.81 -7.19 24.92
CA ALA A 26 4.68 -6.18 25.97
C ALA A 26 3.93 -4.93 25.49
N THR A 27 4.19 -4.49 24.26
CA THR A 27 3.62 -3.26 23.69
C THR A 27 2.11 -3.37 23.42
N TRP A 28 1.65 -4.51 22.89
CA TRP A 28 0.24 -4.69 22.51
C TRP A 28 -0.60 -5.35 23.62
N MET A 29 -0.02 -6.29 24.38
CA MET A 29 -0.74 -6.96 25.47
C MET A 29 -0.63 -6.19 26.80
N GLY A 30 0.46 -5.47 27.04
CA GLY A 30 0.70 -4.78 28.30
C GLY A 30 -0.40 -3.79 28.67
N PRO A 31 -0.77 -2.83 27.79
CA PRO A 31 -1.85 -1.89 28.07
C PRO A 31 -3.20 -2.59 28.26
N PHE A 32 -3.49 -3.64 27.49
CA PHE A 32 -4.71 -4.43 27.65
C PHE A 32 -4.79 -5.07 29.04
N ILE A 33 -3.71 -5.68 29.52
CA ILE A 33 -3.62 -6.25 30.87
C ILE A 33 -3.80 -5.16 31.93
N LEU A 34 -3.18 -3.99 31.76
CA LEU A 34 -3.34 -2.85 32.66
C LEU A 34 -4.80 -2.38 32.72
N PHE A 35 -5.47 -2.28 31.56
CA PHE A 35 -6.89 -1.96 31.50
C PHE A 35 -7.73 -2.99 32.25
N LEU A 36 -7.50 -4.28 32.06
CA LEU A 36 -8.24 -5.31 32.80
C LEU A 36 -8.03 -5.21 34.31
N ILE A 37 -6.79 -4.98 34.76
CA ILE A 37 -6.46 -4.85 36.19
C ILE A 37 -7.15 -3.63 36.82
N ILE A 38 -7.37 -2.55 36.08
CA ILE A 38 -8.01 -1.33 36.58
C ILE A 38 -9.54 -1.41 36.45
N LEU A 39 -10.03 -1.85 35.29
CA LEU A 39 -11.44 -1.84 34.92
C LEU A 39 -12.24 -2.91 35.69
N ILE A 40 -11.70 -4.13 35.84
CA ILE A 40 -12.42 -5.23 36.51
C ILE A 40 -12.72 -4.90 37.97
N PRO A 41 -11.76 -4.46 38.81
CA PRO A 41 -12.06 -4.05 40.18
C PRO A 41 -12.99 -2.85 40.26
N PHE A 42 -12.84 -1.86 39.36
CA PHE A 42 -13.73 -0.70 39.31
C PHE A 42 -15.19 -1.12 39.06
N ILE A 43 -15.44 -2.02 38.11
CA ILE A 43 -16.78 -2.56 37.81
C ILE A 43 -17.32 -3.33 39.02
N ILE A 44 -16.52 -4.21 39.61
CA ILE A 44 -16.93 -5.03 40.78
C ILE A 44 -17.28 -4.16 41.99
N LEU A 45 -16.53 -3.07 42.22
CA LEU A 45 -16.71 -2.20 43.38
C LEU A 45 -17.88 -1.21 43.22
N ASN A 46 -18.12 -0.70 42.00
CA ASN A 46 -19.12 0.36 41.77
C ASN A 46 -20.46 -0.15 41.22
N HIS A 47 -20.52 -1.38 40.72
CA HIS A 47 -21.71 -1.93 40.09
C HIS A 47 -21.98 -3.37 40.53
N GLN A 48 -22.31 -3.53 41.82
CA GLN A 48 -22.84 -4.80 42.32
C GLN A 48 -24.21 -5.05 41.68
N GLY A 49 -24.25 -5.93 40.67
CA GLY A 49 -25.48 -6.34 39.99
C GLY A 49 -25.63 -5.93 38.51
N MET A 50 -24.60 -5.37 37.86
CA MET A 50 -24.63 -5.23 36.40
C MET A 50 -24.56 -6.60 35.72
N ASP A 51 -25.44 -6.82 34.75
CA ASP A 51 -25.34 -7.91 33.79
C ASP A 51 -24.07 -7.69 32.95
N ILE A 52 -23.02 -8.48 33.21
CA ILE A 52 -21.71 -8.39 32.53
C ILE A 52 -21.80 -9.10 31.18
N ASP A 53 -22.76 -8.68 30.37
CA ASP A 53 -22.84 -9.05 28.96
C ASP A 53 -21.91 -8.10 28.18
N PRO A 54 -20.80 -8.59 27.58
CA PRO A 54 -19.86 -7.76 26.85
C PRO A 54 -20.51 -6.87 25.79
N ASP A 55 -21.55 -7.37 25.11
CA ASP A 55 -22.22 -6.64 24.04
C ASP A 55 -23.07 -5.50 24.59
N LYS A 56 -23.72 -5.70 25.75
CA LYS A 56 -24.47 -4.61 26.41
C LYS A 56 -23.53 -3.54 26.97
N VAL A 57 -22.37 -3.94 27.52
CA VAL A 57 -21.39 -3.00 28.07
C VAL A 57 -20.80 -2.12 26.96
N VAL A 58 -20.37 -2.71 25.84
CA VAL A 58 -19.78 -1.95 24.72
C VAL A 58 -20.79 -0.97 24.12
N ASN A 59 -22.03 -1.40 23.91
CA ASN A 59 -23.09 -0.55 23.33
C ASN A 59 -23.60 0.56 24.28
N THR A 60 -23.24 0.50 25.57
CA THR A 60 -23.60 1.53 26.55
C THR A 60 -22.51 2.61 26.68
N ILE A 61 -21.29 2.35 26.19
CA ILE A 61 -20.18 3.30 26.30
C ILE A 61 -20.36 4.42 25.28
N ASN A 62 -20.32 5.67 25.76
CA ASN A 62 -20.33 6.84 24.88
C ASN A 62 -19.16 6.79 23.87
N PRO A 63 -19.40 6.97 22.56
CA PRO A 63 -18.37 6.97 21.51
C PRO A 63 -17.13 7.82 21.81
N LEU A 64 -17.33 8.99 22.44
CA LEU A 64 -16.24 9.90 22.80
C LEU A 64 -15.36 9.33 23.92
N ILE A 65 -15.97 8.64 24.89
CA ILE A 65 -15.25 7.94 25.97
C ILE A 65 -14.45 6.77 25.39
N PHE A 66 -15.04 6.00 24.47
CA PHE A 66 -14.34 4.93 23.77
C PHE A 66 -13.10 5.46 23.04
N MET A 67 -13.24 6.59 22.33
CA MET A 67 -12.10 7.24 21.66
C MET A 67 -11.02 7.68 22.66
N ILE A 68 -11.38 8.22 23.83
CA ILE A 68 -10.41 8.56 24.88
C ILE A 68 -9.69 7.31 25.40
N MET A 69 -10.42 6.21 25.64
CA MET A 69 -9.83 4.94 26.05
C MET A 69 -8.84 4.40 25.01
N LEU A 70 -9.18 4.53 23.72
CA LEU A 70 -8.28 4.22 22.61
C LEU A 70 -7.00 5.07 22.68
N GLY A 71 -7.13 6.37 22.89
CA GLY A 71 -5.98 7.27 23.05
C GLY A 71 -5.07 6.90 24.23
N VAL A 72 -5.66 6.53 25.37
CA VAL A 72 -4.92 6.04 26.54
C VAL A 72 -4.20 4.73 26.21
N TYR A 73 -4.87 3.78 25.55
CA TYR A 73 -4.28 2.51 25.13
C TYR A 73 -3.02 2.73 24.28
N TYR A 74 -3.12 3.52 23.21
CA TYR A 74 -1.99 3.78 22.32
C TYR A 74 -0.87 4.60 22.98
N THR A 75 -1.22 5.50 23.90
CA THR A 75 -0.21 6.23 24.69
C THR A 75 0.58 5.27 25.58
N LEU A 76 -0.10 4.37 26.28
CA LEU A 76 0.55 3.35 27.09
C LEU A 76 1.38 2.37 26.25
N SER A 77 0.86 1.92 25.10
CA SER A 77 1.63 1.12 24.13
C SER A 77 2.92 1.84 23.74
N PHE A 78 2.84 3.13 23.41
CA PHE A 78 4.02 3.88 23.01
C PHE A 78 5.04 4.04 24.14
N VAL A 79 4.60 4.28 25.38
CA VAL A 79 5.48 4.35 26.55
C VAL A 79 6.18 3.02 26.81
N ILE A 80 5.44 1.91 26.82
CA ILE A 80 6.01 0.56 27.00
C ILE A 80 7.00 0.25 25.88
N PHE A 81 6.63 0.57 24.64
CA PHE A 81 7.50 0.39 23.48
C PHE A 81 8.78 1.22 23.58
N TYR A 82 8.69 2.47 24.05
CA TYR A 82 9.84 3.34 24.28
C TYR A 82 10.79 2.74 25.32
N ILE A 83 10.26 2.27 26.45
CA ILE A 83 11.03 1.61 27.52
C ILE A 83 11.72 0.36 26.96
N CYS A 84 10.98 -0.52 26.27
CA CYS A 84 11.56 -1.72 25.66
C CYS A 84 12.65 -1.39 24.63
N SER A 85 12.41 -0.40 23.76
CA SER A 85 13.39 0.05 22.78
C SER A 85 14.68 0.56 23.44
N ARG A 86 14.54 1.34 24.52
CA ARG A 86 15.68 1.93 25.23
C ARG A 86 16.48 0.92 26.04
N PHE A 87 15.82 0.01 26.74
CA PHE A 87 16.46 -0.88 27.72
C PHE A 87 16.68 -2.30 27.21
N ILE A 88 15.77 -2.85 26.41
CA ILE A 88 15.91 -4.18 25.82
C ILE A 88 16.74 -4.09 24.53
N HIS A 89 16.44 -3.15 23.65
CA HIS A 89 17.17 -3.05 22.37
C HIS A 89 18.39 -2.12 22.43
N HIS A 90 18.48 -1.24 23.42
CA HIS A 90 19.46 -0.15 23.42
C HIS A 90 19.43 0.68 22.12
N LYS A 91 18.23 0.85 21.56
CA LYS A 91 17.97 1.67 20.37
C LYS A 91 17.27 2.97 20.77
N THR A 92 17.48 4.01 19.97
CA THR A 92 16.75 5.27 20.08
C THR A 92 15.57 5.27 19.12
N ILE A 93 14.46 5.91 19.49
CA ILE A 93 13.29 6.03 18.61
C ILE A 93 13.64 6.73 17.30
N ILE A 94 14.55 7.71 17.32
CA ILE A 94 14.93 8.44 16.11
C ILE A 94 15.56 7.52 15.05
N SER A 95 16.29 6.47 15.46
CA SER A 95 16.84 5.46 14.54
C SER A 95 15.76 4.63 13.82
N MET A 96 14.56 4.56 14.39
CA MET A 96 13.38 3.92 13.80
C MET A 96 12.58 4.88 12.92
N ILE A 97 12.79 6.19 13.07
CA ILE A 97 12.08 7.22 12.30
C ILE A 97 12.83 7.58 11.02
N ASN A 98 14.13 7.85 11.09
CA ASN A 98 14.87 8.31 9.93
C ASN A 98 16.36 7.96 10.04
N THR A 99 17.12 8.30 9.00
CA THR A 99 18.56 8.03 8.92
C THR A 99 19.43 9.21 9.38
N VAL A 100 18.81 10.23 9.95
CA VAL A 100 19.48 11.43 10.48
C VAL A 100 19.23 11.52 11.99
N SER A 101 19.76 12.53 12.66
CA SER A 101 19.64 12.65 14.13
C SER A 101 18.45 13.49 14.60
N ARG A 102 17.66 14.07 13.69
CA ARG A 102 16.57 15.01 14.02
C ARG A 102 15.30 14.72 13.21
N PHE A 103 14.15 14.94 13.83
CA PHE A 103 12.84 14.79 13.20
C PHE A 103 12.59 15.93 12.19
N ASN A 104 12.09 15.60 10.99
CA ASN A 104 11.79 16.59 9.96
C ASN A 104 10.30 16.97 9.91
N TRP A 105 9.92 18.00 10.67
CA TRP A 105 8.56 18.53 10.71
C TRP A 105 8.02 18.96 9.34
N ARG A 106 8.87 19.48 8.44
CA ARG A 106 8.43 19.90 7.10
C ARG A 106 7.97 18.71 6.26
N ARG A 107 8.62 17.55 6.39
CA ARG A 107 8.20 16.31 5.71
C ARG A 107 6.87 15.79 6.25
N MET A 108 6.72 15.80 7.58
CA MET A 108 5.46 15.44 8.22
C MET A 108 4.30 16.34 7.77
N LEU A 109 4.47 17.66 7.84
CA LEU A 109 3.44 18.61 7.39
C LEU A 109 3.15 18.50 5.89
N LYS A 110 4.16 18.21 5.06
CA LYS A 110 3.98 17.90 3.64
C LYS A 110 3.10 16.67 3.45
N GLY A 111 3.39 15.57 4.15
CA GLY A 111 2.59 14.35 4.10
C GLY A 111 1.14 14.58 4.52
N ALA A 112 0.95 15.25 5.66
CA ALA A 112 -0.38 15.60 6.17
C ALA A 112 -1.17 16.49 5.21
N GLY A 113 -0.54 17.54 4.66
CA GLY A 113 -1.18 18.46 3.72
C GLY A 113 -1.55 17.80 2.40
N LEU A 114 -0.65 17.00 1.81
CA LEU A 114 -0.95 16.26 0.58
C LEU A 114 -2.09 15.26 0.77
N TRP A 115 -2.09 14.52 1.88
CA TRP A 115 -3.14 13.55 2.15
C TRP A 115 -4.49 14.20 2.42
N SER A 116 -4.52 15.27 3.21
CA SER A 116 -5.73 16.06 3.47
C SER A 116 -6.32 16.63 2.18
N LEU A 117 -5.48 17.09 1.25
CA LEU A 117 -5.91 17.57 -0.06
C LEU A 117 -6.54 16.45 -0.90
N ILE A 118 -5.90 15.27 -0.96
CA ILE A 118 -6.42 14.11 -1.71
C ILE A 118 -7.77 13.68 -1.16
N LEU A 119 -7.88 13.53 0.16
CA LEU A 119 -9.14 13.18 0.82
C LEU A 119 -10.22 14.25 0.64
N GLY A 120 -9.86 15.53 0.80
CA GLY A 120 -10.79 16.64 0.60
C GLY A 120 -11.34 16.72 -0.82
N VAL A 121 -10.49 16.55 -1.84
CA VAL A 121 -10.93 16.48 -3.24
C VAL A 121 -11.81 15.26 -3.48
N SER A 122 -11.44 14.10 -2.95
CA SER A 122 -12.24 12.87 -3.06
C SER A 122 -13.62 13.04 -2.44
N LEU A 123 -13.70 13.68 -1.27
CA LEU A 123 -14.95 13.98 -0.58
C LEU A 123 -15.83 14.94 -1.39
N VAL A 124 -15.25 16.03 -1.94
CA VAL A 124 -16.00 16.94 -2.81
C VAL A 124 -16.55 16.21 -4.03
N VAL A 125 -15.76 15.35 -4.67
CA VAL A 125 -16.21 14.52 -5.80
C VAL A 125 -17.36 13.60 -5.39
N ASP A 126 -17.27 12.94 -4.23
CA ASP A 126 -18.33 12.06 -3.74
C ASP A 126 -19.64 12.81 -3.48
N VAL A 127 -19.57 13.98 -2.84
CA VAL A 127 -20.75 14.85 -2.60
C VAL A 127 -21.38 15.34 -3.92
N LEU A 128 -20.57 15.61 -4.95
CA LEU A 128 -21.07 16.04 -6.27
C LEU A 128 -21.74 14.91 -7.06
N ILE A 129 -21.24 13.67 -6.91
CA ILE A 129 -21.78 12.49 -7.60
C ILE A 129 -23.01 11.94 -6.86
N ASN A 130 -22.98 11.97 -5.53
CA ASN A 130 -24.01 11.44 -4.65
C ASN A 130 -24.61 12.58 -3.82
N PRO A 131 -25.54 13.38 -4.38
CA PRO A 131 -26.27 14.41 -3.63
C PRO A 131 -27.32 13.77 -2.72
N SER A 132 -26.90 12.80 -1.89
CA SER A 132 -27.64 12.42 -0.69
C SER A 132 -27.74 13.66 0.23
N PRO A 133 -28.71 13.73 1.17
CA PRO A 133 -28.82 14.84 2.10
C PRO A 133 -27.62 14.85 3.06
N VAL A 134 -26.51 15.42 2.63
CA VAL A 134 -25.32 15.65 3.45
C VAL A 134 -25.67 16.74 4.45
N LYS A 135 -25.66 16.40 5.75
CA LYS A 135 -25.86 17.40 6.81
C LYS A 135 -24.50 17.89 7.30
N LEU A 136 -24.27 19.19 7.16
CA LEU A 136 -23.11 19.87 7.72
C LEU A 136 -23.37 20.24 9.19
N SER A 137 -22.47 19.79 10.07
CA SER A 137 -22.54 20.04 11.52
C SER A 137 -21.25 20.70 12.02
N LEU A 138 -21.30 21.99 12.36
CA LEU A 138 -20.17 22.75 12.94
C LEU A 138 -20.45 23.18 14.38
N ASN A 139 -20.97 22.26 15.19
CA ASN A 139 -21.36 22.53 16.59
C ASN A 139 -20.19 22.29 17.58
N LEU A 140 -20.42 22.57 18.86
CA LEU A 140 -19.42 22.37 19.91
C LEU A 140 -18.98 20.90 20.06
N SER A 141 -19.89 19.95 19.80
CA SER A 141 -19.60 18.52 19.84
C SER A 141 -18.62 18.12 18.73
N PHE A 142 -18.79 18.65 17.53
CA PHE A 142 -17.83 18.51 16.42
C PHE A 142 -16.47 19.13 16.78
N LEU A 143 -16.44 20.34 17.35
CA LEU A 143 -15.19 20.96 17.77
C LEU A 143 -14.46 20.12 18.82
N THR A 144 -15.21 19.53 19.77
CA THR A 144 -14.67 18.61 20.78
C THR A 144 -14.07 17.37 20.13
N LEU A 145 -14.78 16.77 19.19
CA LEU A 145 -14.28 15.63 18.41
C LEU A 145 -13.00 15.97 17.64
N LEU A 146 -12.97 17.13 16.98
CA LEU A 146 -11.81 17.58 16.21
C LEU A 146 -10.58 17.77 17.10
N ILE A 147 -10.73 18.41 18.26
CA ILE A 147 -9.64 18.61 19.23
C ILE A 147 -9.14 17.25 19.73
N LEU A 148 -10.03 16.36 20.15
CA LEU A 148 -9.63 15.03 20.63
C LEU A 148 -8.94 14.22 19.53
N SER A 149 -9.46 14.26 18.30
CA SER A 149 -8.87 13.61 17.12
C SER A 149 -7.45 14.09 16.87
N LEU A 150 -7.20 15.40 16.95
CA LEU A 150 -5.87 15.99 16.79
C LEU A 150 -4.86 15.44 17.79
N PHE A 151 -5.23 15.25 19.05
CA PHE A 151 -4.32 14.70 20.06
C PHE A 151 -4.17 13.19 19.95
N ILE A 152 -5.29 12.46 19.90
CA ILE A 152 -5.32 11.00 19.98
C ILE A 152 -4.68 10.39 18.74
N PHE A 153 -5.09 10.82 17.54
CA PHE A 153 -4.58 10.25 16.30
C PHE A 153 -3.15 10.68 15.98
N SER A 154 -2.70 11.83 16.51
CA SER A 154 -1.28 12.19 16.43
C SER A 154 -0.40 11.17 17.15
N ILE A 155 -0.82 10.70 18.33
CA ILE A 155 -0.09 9.68 19.09
C ILE A 155 -0.25 8.30 18.44
N GLN A 156 -1.49 7.89 18.16
CA GLN A 156 -1.82 6.58 17.62
C GLN A 156 -1.15 6.32 16.27
N ALA A 157 -1.36 7.19 15.28
CA ALA A 157 -0.77 7.00 13.96
C ALA A 157 0.77 7.10 13.99
N SER A 158 1.34 8.02 14.79
CA SER A 158 2.81 8.09 14.95
C SER A 158 3.38 6.81 15.52
N PHE A 159 2.76 6.28 16.59
CA PHE A 159 3.20 5.05 17.22
C PHE A 159 3.08 3.86 16.26
N GLU A 160 1.98 3.72 15.54
CA GLU A 160 1.81 2.64 14.57
C GLU A 160 2.85 2.70 13.44
N GLU A 161 3.12 3.89 12.89
CA GLU A 161 4.17 4.03 11.87
C GLU A 161 5.55 3.66 12.43
N ILE A 162 5.89 4.14 13.63
CA ILE A 162 7.16 3.80 14.31
C ILE A 162 7.23 2.30 14.60
N PHE A 163 6.16 1.68 15.07
CA PHE A 163 6.15 0.26 15.44
C PHE A 163 6.24 -0.64 14.21
N PHE A 164 5.34 -0.45 13.23
CA PHE A 164 5.27 -1.34 12.08
C PHE A 164 6.37 -1.05 11.05
N ARG A 165 6.59 0.21 10.69
CA ARG A 165 7.51 0.58 9.60
C ARG A 165 8.89 0.96 10.13
N GLY A 166 8.97 1.52 11.33
CA GLY A 166 10.24 1.80 11.99
C GLY A 166 10.89 0.58 12.62
N TYR A 167 10.14 -0.17 13.42
CA TYR A 167 10.70 -1.23 14.26
C TYR A 167 10.57 -2.62 13.63
N LEU A 168 9.36 -3.04 13.28
CA LEU A 168 9.10 -4.38 12.74
C LEU A 168 9.69 -4.54 11.33
N MET A 169 9.58 -3.53 10.47
CA MET A 169 10.14 -3.56 9.11
C MET A 169 11.67 -3.65 9.14
N GLN A 170 12.32 -2.86 10.02
CA GLN A 170 13.76 -2.96 10.24
C GLN A 170 14.14 -4.33 10.81
N GLY A 171 13.39 -4.84 11.79
CA GLY A 171 13.62 -6.16 12.39
C GLY A 171 13.53 -7.31 11.38
N ILE A 172 12.48 -7.35 10.57
CA ILE A 172 12.32 -8.33 9.47
C ILE A 172 13.41 -8.11 8.40
N GLY A 173 13.83 -6.87 8.18
CA GLY A 173 14.94 -6.51 7.30
C GLY A 173 16.27 -7.17 7.68
N LEU A 174 16.47 -7.58 8.94
CA LEU A 174 17.66 -8.35 9.35
C LEU A 174 17.64 -9.79 8.82
N LEU A 175 16.47 -10.32 8.50
CA LEU A 175 16.29 -11.70 8.01
C LEU A 175 16.43 -11.82 6.49
N THR A 176 16.47 -10.68 5.76
CA THR A 176 16.41 -10.69 4.30
C THR A 176 17.13 -9.51 3.65
N ARG A 177 17.79 -9.77 2.52
CA ARG A 177 18.43 -8.74 1.69
C ARG A 177 17.48 -8.05 0.70
N LYS A 178 16.18 -8.37 0.75
CA LYS A 178 15.16 -7.88 -0.17
C LYS A 178 14.19 -6.95 0.58
N PRO A 179 14.26 -5.61 0.41
CA PRO A 179 13.41 -4.64 1.13
C PRO A 179 11.92 -4.83 0.92
N PHE A 180 11.52 -5.40 -0.23
CA PHE A 180 10.13 -5.75 -0.49
C PHE A 180 9.54 -6.77 0.50
N ILE A 181 10.35 -7.67 1.07
CA ILE A 181 9.86 -8.68 2.02
C ILE A 181 9.39 -8.06 3.34
N PRO A 182 10.20 -7.25 4.07
CA PRO A 182 9.73 -6.58 5.27
C PRO A 182 8.60 -5.58 4.95
N LEU A 183 8.62 -4.92 3.78
CA LEU A 183 7.52 -4.07 3.32
C LEU A 183 6.19 -4.85 3.26
N PHE A 184 6.17 -5.98 2.56
CA PHE A 184 4.97 -6.80 2.40
C PHE A 184 4.48 -7.37 3.73
N LEU A 185 5.38 -7.96 4.51
CA LEU A 185 5.02 -8.62 5.78
C LEU A 185 4.48 -7.63 6.80
N THR A 186 5.10 -6.45 6.95
CA THR A 186 4.60 -5.44 7.89
C THR A 186 3.26 -4.85 7.45
N SER A 187 3.07 -4.66 6.15
CA SER A 187 1.78 -4.22 5.59
C SER A 187 0.68 -5.26 5.79
N ALA A 188 0.99 -6.55 5.65
CA ALA A 188 0.06 -7.65 5.90
C ALA A 188 -0.34 -7.76 7.38
N ILE A 189 0.64 -7.72 8.29
CA ILE A 189 0.37 -7.77 9.74
C ILE A 189 -0.48 -6.57 10.17
N PHE A 190 -0.13 -5.37 9.70
CA PHE A 190 -0.91 -4.16 9.93
C PHE A 190 -2.36 -4.33 9.42
N ALA A 191 -2.52 -4.79 8.18
CA ALA A 191 -3.82 -4.98 7.56
C ALA A 191 -4.72 -5.97 8.31
N ILE A 192 -4.17 -7.13 8.73
CA ILE A 192 -4.93 -8.15 9.47
C ILE A 192 -5.48 -7.59 10.79
N GLY A 193 -4.73 -6.71 11.47
CA GLY A 193 -5.20 -6.04 12.68
C GLY A 193 -6.46 -5.19 12.48
N HIS A 194 -6.78 -4.82 11.25
CA HIS A 194 -7.96 -4.01 10.89
C HIS A 194 -9.15 -4.85 10.44
N PHE A 195 -9.10 -6.19 10.54
CA PHE A 195 -10.26 -7.04 10.23
C PHE A 195 -11.49 -6.68 11.07
N TRP A 196 -11.27 -6.30 12.33
CA TRP A 196 -12.35 -5.89 13.24
C TRP A 196 -12.90 -4.49 12.96
N ASN A 197 -12.43 -3.81 11.92
CA ASN A 197 -13.03 -2.55 11.49
C ASN A 197 -14.36 -2.74 10.75
N GLY A 198 -14.67 -3.95 10.29
CA GLY A 198 -15.95 -4.27 9.66
C GLY A 198 -16.94 -4.91 10.63
N GLN A 199 -18.21 -4.52 10.52
CA GLN A 199 -19.31 -5.10 11.31
C GLN A 199 -19.62 -6.56 10.94
N ASN A 200 -19.21 -6.99 9.75
CA ASN A 200 -19.36 -8.36 9.26
C ASN A 200 -18.08 -8.81 8.54
N VAL A 201 -18.00 -10.09 8.22
CA VAL A 201 -16.82 -10.70 7.58
C VAL A 201 -16.45 -9.99 6.28
N THR A 202 -17.42 -9.62 5.46
CA THR A 202 -17.19 -8.96 4.17
C THR A 202 -16.59 -7.56 4.36
N ALA A 203 -17.17 -6.75 5.25
CA ALA A 203 -16.65 -5.44 5.59
C ALA A 203 -15.26 -5.55 6.24
N GLY A 204 -15.02 -6.57 7.06
CA GLY A 204 -13.72 -6.83 7.67
C GLY A 204 -12.65 -7.19 6.64
N LEU A 205 -12.97 -8.04 5.67
CA LEU A 205 -12.07 -8.36 4.55
C LEU A 205 -11.80 -7.13 3.67
N ALA A 206 -12.80 -6.29 3.43
CA ALA A 206 -12.62 -5.03 2.70
C ALA A 206 -11.69 -4.06 3.46
N ALA A 207 -11.83 -3.97 4.79
CA ALA A 207 -10.94 -3.19 5.64
C ALA A 207 -9.49 -3.71 5.56
N VAL A 208 -9.28 -5.03 5.67
CA VAL A 208 -7.95 -5.65 5.50
C VAL A 208 -7.36 -5.29 4.14
N PHE A 209 -8.12 -5.41 3.05
CA PHE A 209 -7.65 -5.07 1.70
C PHE A 209 -7.23 -3.59 1.58
N ASN A 210 -8.08 -2.67 2.05
CA ASN A 210 -7.80 -1.23 2.02
C ASN A 210 -6.55 -0.89 2.86
N MET A 211 -6.44 -1.46 4.06
CA MET A 211 -5.33 -1.22 4.98
C MET A 211 -4.03 -1.86 4.52
N PHE A 212 -4.10 -2.97 3.78
CA PHE A 212 -2.93 -3.55 3.11
C PHE A 212 -2.37 -2.59 2.06
N ILE A 213 -3.23 -2.01 1.21
CA ILE A 213 -2.80 -1.03 0.19
C ILE A 213 -2.25 0.23 0.84
N PHE A 214 -2.96 0.79 1.83
CA PHE A 214 -2.50 1.96 2.58
C PHE A 214 -1.14 1.67 3.22
N GLY A 215 -0.99 0.52 3.87
CA GLY A 215 0.26 0.13 4.51
C GLY A 215 1.41 -0.08 3.53
N MET A 216 1.16 -0.70 2.38
CA MET A 216 2.13 -0.85 1.30
C MET A 216 2.61 0.50 0.79
N VAL A 217 1.69 1.44 0.51
CA VAL A 217 2.04 2.78 0.03
C VAL A 217 2.87 3.56 1.05
N MET A 218 2.44 3.58 2.32
CA MET A 218 3.18 4.27 3.38
C MET A 218 4.57 3.66 3.56
N GLY A 219 4.70 2.33 3.53
CA GLY A 219 5.99 1.66 3.58
C GLY A 219 6.88 1.96 2.37
N ILE A 220 6.32 2.08 1.16
CA ILE A 220 7.08 2.49 -0.03
C ILE A 220 7.58 3.94 0.13
N ILE A 221 6.75 4.84 0.63
CA ILE A 221 7.15 6.22 0.94
C ILE A 221 8.30 6.22 1.95
N THR A 222 8.18 5.44 3.03
CA THR A 222 9.22 5.31 4.06
C THR A 222 10.56 4.88 3.48
N LEU A 223 10.56 3.78 2.72
CA LEU A 223 11.79 3.21 2.16
C LEU A 223 12.39 4.12 1.08
N GLY A 224 11.56 4.76 0.25
CA GLY A 224 12.03 5.65 -0.80
C GLY A 224 12.52 7.00 -0.29
N GLU A 225 11.99 7.53 0.81
CA GLU A 225 12.47 8.77 1.44
C GLU A 225 13.50 8.54 2.56
N ASN A 226 13.80 7.27 2.89
CA ASN A 226 14.63 6.84 4.03
C ASN A 226 14.17 7.44 5.37
N SER A 227 12.85 7.54 5.58
CA SER A 227 12.27 8.44 6.58
C SER A 227 10.76 8.18 6.76
N LEU A 228 10.28 8.07 8.01
CA LEU A 228 8.87 7.88 8.33
C LEU A 228 8.04 9.17 8.29
N GLU A 229 8.67 10.34 8.37
CA GLU A 229 7.96 11.59 8.67
C GLU A 229 6.80 11.89 7.71
N THR A 230 6.99 11.70 6.40
CA THR A 230 5.91 11.90 5.42
C THR A 230 4.76 10.90 5.61
N ALA A 231 5.07 9.64 5.92
CA ALA A 231 4.07 8.59 6.19
C ALA A 231 3.31 8.87 7.50
N ILE A 232 4.01 9.26 8.57
CA ILE A 232 3.41 9.71 9.84
C ILE A 232 2.43 10.85 9.58
N GLY A 233 2.84 11.89 8.85
CA GLY A 233 1.96 13.01 8.54
C GLY A 233 0.70 12.60 7.77
N ALA A 234 0.85 11.77 6.74
CA ALA A 234 -0.28 11.28 5.95
C ALA A 234 -1.23 10.42 6.78
N HIS A 235 -0.72 9.55 7.64
CA HIS A 235 -1.52 8.69 8.51
C HIS A 235 -2.25 9.49 9.62
N ILE A 236 -1.59 10.48 10.23
CA ILE A 236 -2.26 11.40 11.17
C ILE A 236 -3.41 12.12 10.49
N ALA A 237 -3.16 12.72 9.31
CA ALA A 237 -4.20 13.38 8.54
C ALA A 237 -5.34 12.42 8.17
N ASN A 238 -5.01 11.18 7.83
CA ASN A 238 -6.01 10.16 7.51
C ASN A 238 -7.02 9.99 8.64
N ASN A 239 -6.52 9.70 9.83
CA ASN A 239 -7.38 9.32 10.95
C ASN A 239 -8.17 10.53 11.46
N ILE A 240 -7.60 11.73 11.43
CA ILE A 240 -8.34 12.97 11.73
C ILE A 240 -9.46 13.20 10.71
N MET A 241 -9.18 13.12 9.41
CA MET A 241 -10.16 13.40 8.35
C MET A 241 -11.28 12.36 8.36
N VAL A 242 -10.95 11.07 8.42
CA VAL A 242 -11.93 9.97 8.41
C VAL A 242 -12.80 9.97 9.67
N THR A 243 -12.28 10.41 10.82
CA THR A 243 -13.06 10.43 12.07
C THR A 243 -13.88 11.71 12.24
N SER A 244 -13.29 12.86 11.91
CA SER A 244 -13.91 14.16 12.22
C SER A 244 -14.72 14.70 11.05
N MET A 245 -14.37 14.41 9.80
CA MET A 245 -15.03 15.05 8.65
C MET A 245 -16.15 14.23 8.05
N VAL A 246 -16.09 12.91 8.17
CA VAL A 246 -17.07 11.97 7.65
C VAL A 246 -17.41 11.01 8.78
N ASP A 247 -18.65 10.54 8.82
CA ASP A 247 -19.04 9.42 9.68
C ASP A 247 -18.36 8.14 9.15
N GLY A 248 -17.20 7.80 9.71
CA GLY A 248 -16.24 6.91 9.04
C GLY A 248 -15.59 5.83 9.90
N LEU A 249 -15.96 5.72 11.18
CA LEU A 249 -15.45 4.68 12.06
C LEU A 249 -16.60 3.90 12.71
N ASP A 250 -17.11 2.92 11.97
CA ASP A 250 -18.16 2.00 12.43
C ASP A 250 -17.86 1.34 13.79
N ILE A 251 -16.57 1.23 14.17
CA ILE A 251 -16.13 0.69 15.47
C ILE A 251 -16.44 1.64 16.63
N ILE A 252 -16.36 2.96 16.42
CA ILE A 252 -16.49 3.95 17.49
C ILE A 252 -17.97 4.34 17.71
N GLY A 253 -18.85 4.00 16.75
CA GLY A 253 -20.26 4.40 16.73
C GLY A 253 -20.45 5.83 16.23
N ASP A 254 -21.70 6.33 16.28
CA ASP A 254 -22.06 7.64 15.74
C ASP A 254 -21.31 8.77 16.46
N LEU A 255 -20.39 9.40 15.75
CA LEU A 255 -19.63 10.55 16.24
C LEU A 255 -20.25 11.86 15.73
N PRO A 256 -20.08 12.98 16.45
CA PRO A 256 -20.52 14.30 15.98
C PRO A 256 -19.59 14.81 14.85
N SER A 257 -19.54 14.10 13.73
CA SER A 257 -18.71 14.39 12.57
C SER A 257 -19.23 15.61 11.79
N MET A 258 -18.34 16.23 11.01
CA MET A 258 -18.64 17.42 10.22
C MET A 258 -19.72 17.14 9.17
N LEU A 259 -19.65 15.98 8.52
CA LEU A 259 -20.61 15.52 7.51
C LEU A 259 -21.15 14.16 7.90
N THR A 260 -22.46 14.08 8.03
CA THR A 260 -23.18 12.80 8.09
C THR A 260 -23.73 12.50 6.70
N MET A 261 -23.33 11.37 6.15
CA MET A 261 -23.78 10.91 4.84
C MET A 261 -24.94 9.93 5.01
N GLY A 262 -25.93 9.98 4.11
CA GLY A 262 -27.03 9.02 4.12
C GLY A 262 -26.56 7.60 3.79
N THR A 263 -27.33 6.60 4.24
CA THR A 263 -27.08 5.18 3.92
C THR A 263 -27.39 4.91 2.44
N GLY A 264 -26.34 4.88 1.62
CA GLY A 264 -26.43 4.57 0.20
C GLY A 264 -25.08 4.11 -0.35
N PRO A 265 -25.05 3.38 -1.47
CA PRO A 265 -23.80 2.97 -2.10
C PRO A 265 -22.99 4.21 -2.49
N SER A 266 -21.76 4.34 -1.97
CA SER A 266 -20.81 5.38 -2.38
C SER A 266 -20.29 5.05 -3.78
N PHE A 267 -20.68 5.87 -4.76
CA PHE A 267 -20.13 5.87 -6.12
C PHE A 267 -18.92 6.80 -6.29
N GLY A 268 -18.35 7.30 -5.18
CA GLY A 268 -17.16 8.15 -5.17
C GLY A 268 -15.88 7.44 -5.60
N ILE A 269 -14.74 8.13 -5.52
CA ILE A 269 -13.45 7.52 -5.84
C ILE A 269 -13.16 6.39 -4.82
N PRO A 270 -12.97 5.14 -5.25
CA PRO A 270 -12.70 4.05 -4.32
C PRO A 270 -11.48 4.35 -3.44
N TYR A 271 -11.64 4.25 -2.12
CA TYR A 271 -10.63 4.69 -1.15
C TYR A 271 -9.24 4.04 -1.35
N PHE A 272 -9.18 2.78 -1.81
CA PHE A 272 -7.93 2.09 -2.09
C PHE A 272 -7.07 2.74 -3.19
N ILE A 273 -7.65 3.64 -3.98
CA ILE A 273 -6.95 4.37 -5.05
C ILE A 273 -6.14 5.54 -4.50
N LEU A 274 -6.67 6.21 -3.48
CA LEU A 274 -6.12 7.47 -2.96
C LEU A 274 -4.65 7.35 -2.51
N PRO A 275 -4.20 6.26 -1.86
CA PRO A 275 -2.79 6.04 -1.53
C PRO A 275 -1.86 6.08 -2.76
N PHE A 276 -2.29 5.52 -3.89
CA PHE A 276 -1.47 5.53 -5.10
C PHE A 276 -1.30 6.94 -5.68
N ILE A 277 -2.32 7.80 -5.57
CA ILE A 277 -2.22 9.22 -5.96
C ILE A 277 -1.13 9.91 -5.12
N LEU A 278 -1.13 9.70 -3.81
CA LEU A 278 -0.08 10.22 -2.93
C LEU A 278 1.32 9.73 -3.35
N LEU A 279 1.44 8.43 -3.65
CA LEU A 279 2.69 7.82 -4.08
C LEU A 279 3.23 8.47 -5.36
N ILE A 280 2.37 8.70 -6.35
CA ILE A 280 2.70 9.35 -7.63
C ILE A 280 3.19 10.77 -7.38
N ILE A 281 2.51 11.55 -6.55
CA ILE A 281 2.89 12.93 -6.26
C ILE A 281 4.27 12.98 -5.58
N ILE A 282 4.52 12.11 -4.59
CA ILE A 282 5.77 12.11 -3.82
C ILE A 282 6.97 11.71 -4.68
N PHE A 283 6.81 10.67 -5.51
CA PHE A 283 7.86 10.10 -6.35
C PHE A 283 7.82 10.58 -7.80
N TRP A 284 7.11 11.68 -8.07
CA TRP A 284 7.12 12.31 -9.38
C TRP A 284 8.56 12.63 -9.80
N LYS A 285 9.00 12.04 -10.93
CA LYS A 285 10.39 12.10 -11.43
C LYS A 285 11.48 11.54 -10.48
N LYS A 286 11.12 10.64 -9.56
CA LYS A 286 12.05 9.97 -8.61
C LYS A 286 11.91 8.44 -8.66
N SER A 287 11.79 7.89 -9.86
CA SER A 287 11.58 6.45 -10.08
C SER A 287 12.79 5.60 -9.68
N ASP A 288 13.99 6.18 -9.69
CA ASP A 288 15.23 5.61 -9.19
C ASP A 288 15.09 5.12 -7.74
N LYS A 289 14.49 5.95 -6.88
CA LYS A 289 14.25 5.64 -5.46
C LYS A 289 13.27 4.50 -5.25
N LEU A 290 12.22 4.42 -6.09
CA LEU A 290 11.24 3.34 -6.05
C LEU A 290 11.85 2.02 -6.50
N SER A 291 12.64 2.03 -7.59
CA SER A 291 13.30 0.83 -8.11
C SER A 291 14.19 0.15 -7.06
N LEU A 292 14.76 0.94 -6.16
CA LEU A 292 15.69 0.50 -5.14
C LEU A 292 15.04 -0.39 -4.06
N ILE A 293 13.78 -0.12 -3.71
CA ILE A 293 12.96 -0.91 -2.77
C ILE A 293 12.86 -2.35 -3.23
N PHE A 294 12.76 -2.49 -4.55
CA PHE A 294 12.54 -3.79 -5.10
C PHE A 294 13.83 -4.46 -5.49
N LYS A 295 14.97 -3.76 -5.66
CA LYS A 295 16.33 -4.34 -5.83
C LYS A 295 16.81 -5.06 -4.56
N THR A 296 17.72 -6.02 -4.71
CA THR A 296 18.30 -6.74 -3.56
C THR A 296 19.49 -5.92 -3.12
N GLN A 297 19.54 -5.62 -1.83
CA GLN A 297 20.55 -4.75 -1.24
C GLN A 297 21.78 -5.61 -0.96
N ASN A 298 22.88 -5.30 -1.64
CA ASN A 298 24.15 -5.94 -1.35
C ASN A 298 24.75 -5.37 -0.07
N LYS A 299 25.70 -6.09 0.53
CA LYS A 299 26.52 -5.53 1.61
C LYS A 299 27.34 -4.35 1.08
N LEU A 300 27.74 -3.44 1.97
CA LEU A 300 28.56 -2.23 1.68
C LEU A 300 29.83 -2.49 0.84
N ASN A 301 30.28 -3.74 0.70
CA ASN A 301 31.54 -4.10 0.04
C ASN A 301 31.37 -4.84 -1.30
N GLU A 302 30.16 -5.00 -1.82
CA GLU A 302 29.94 -5.68 -3.11
C GLU A 302 29.75 -4.64 -4.23
N ILE A 303 30.84 -4.36 -4.96
CA ILE A 303 30.86 -3.54 -6.17
C ILE A 303 30.05 -4.27 -7.25
N HIS A 304 29.06 -3.60 -7.85
CA HIS A 304 28.35 -4.13 -9.01
C HIS A 304 29.11 -3.86 -10.32
N GLN A 305 29.29 -4.94 -11.08
CA GLN A 305 29.75 -4.92 -12.47
C GLN A 305 28.70 -4.27 -13.37
N THR A 306 29.15 -3.36 -14.22
CA THR A 306 28.39 -2.82 -15.36
C THR A 306 28.05 -3.91 -16.38
N PRO A 307 27.00 -3.75 -17.21
CA PRO A 307 26.49 -4.84 -18.04
C PRO A 307 27.53 -5.41 -19.02
N THR A 308 27.58 -6.73 -18.99
CA THR A 308 28.18 -7.65 -19.95
C THR A 308 27.51 -7.49 -21.32
N GLU A 309 28.30 -7.07 -22.32
CA GLU A 309 28.27 -7.57 -23.71
C GLU A 309 26.91 -7.89 -24.38
N ILE A 310 26.54 -7.16 -25.46
CA ILE A 310 25.37 -7.39 -26.33
C ILE A 310 25.77 -8.08 -27.64
N ARG A 311 25.15 -9.21 -27.96
CA ARG A 311 25.44 -9.98 -29.18
C ARG A 311 24.56 -9.54 -30.36
N CYS A 312 25.16 -9.19 -31.49
CA CYS A 312 24.47 -8.77 -32.70
C CYS A 312 23.60 -9.89 -33.26
N VAL A 313 22.35 -9.58 -33.64
CA VAL A 313 21.42 -10.58 -34.16
C VAL A 313 21.85 -11.08 -35.54
N ASN A 314 22.39 -10.18 -36.37
CA ASN A 314 22.84 -10.48 -37.73
C ASN A 314 24.18 -11.24 -37.72
N CYS A 315 25.29 -10.58 -37.33
CA CYS A 315 26.63 -11.16 -37.44
C CYS A 315 27.12 -11.92 -36.19
N LYS A 316 26.32 -12.01 -35.12
CA LYS A 316 26.66 -12.67 -33.84
C LYS A 316 27.88 -12.10 -33.10
N THR A 317 28.44 -10.97 -33.56
CA THR A 317 29.52 -10.24 -32.89
C THR A 317 29.06 -9.68 -31.55
N THR A 318 29.91 -9.75 -30.55
CA THR A 318 29.65 -9.20 -29.23
C THR A 318 30.08 -7.74 -29.16
N ASN A 319 29.19 -6.87 -28.70
CA ASN A 319 29.37 -5.42 -28.63
C ASN A 319 29.29 -4.96 -27.17
N PRO A 320 29.89 -3.83 -26.80
CA PRO A 320 29.69 -3.24 -25.48
C PRO A 320 28.20 -3.04 -25.18
N GLY A 321 27.78 -3.17 -23.92
CA GLY A 321 26.37 -3.03 -23.50
C GLY A 321 25.72 -1.67 -23.80
N ILE A 322 26.49 -0.72 -24.30
CA ILE A 322 26.07 0.64 -24.71
C ILE A 322 26.06 0.85 -26.24
N ALA A 323 26.43 -0.16 -27.03
CA ALA A 323 26.57 -0.03 -28.48
C ALA A 323 25.20 0.05 -29.17
N VAL A 324 24.93 1.15 -29.88
CA VAL A 324 23.70 1.34 -30.67
C VAL A 324 23.77 0.62 -32.01
N TYR A 325 24.97 0.57 -32.59
CA TYR A 325 25.28 -0.09 -33.86
C TYR A 325 26.34 -1.15 -33.64
N CYS A 326 26.29 -2.21 -34.45
CA CYS A 326 27.23 -3.30 -34.35
C CYS A 326 28.56 -2.81 -34.89
N ALA A 327 29.63 -3.02 -34.12
CA ALA A 327 30.97 -2.63 -34.51
C ALA A 327 31.43 -3.28 -35.83
N GLU A 328 30.84 -4.42 -36.20
CA GLU A 328 31.29 -5.22 -37.34
C GLU A 328 30.38 -5.09 -38.57
N CYS A 329 29.07 -5.23 -38.42
CA CYS A 329 28.13 -5.14 -39.55
C CYS A 329 27.40 -3.79 -39.67
N GLY A 330 27.61 -2.86 -38.74
CA GLY A 330 26.95 -1.55 -38.75
C GLY A 330 25.43 -1.57 -38.46
N GLU A 331 24.85 -2.75 -38.23
CA GLU A 331 23.43 -2.91 -37.99
C GLU A 331 23.04 -2.50 -36.57
N LYS A 332 21.81 -2.02 -36.36
CA LYS A 332 21.34 -1.64 -35.02
C LYS A 332 21.31 -2.87 -34.11
N VAL A 333 22.10 -2.83 -33.03
CA VAL A 333 22.15 -3.91 -32.03
C VAL A 333 21.08 -3.75 -30.96
N VAL A 334 20.54 -2.54 -30.80
CA VAL A 334 19.50 -2.23 -29.82
C VAL A 334 18.15 -2.18 -30.52
N ALA A 335 17.21 -3.01 -30.07
CA ALA A 335 15.83 -2.98 -30.54
C ALA A 335 15.18 -1.63 -30.18
N ALA A 336 14.45 -1.03 -31.13
CA ALA A 336 13.80 0.25 -30.90
C ALA A 336 12.75 0.14 -29.79
N TYR A 337 12.69 1.13 -28.90
CA TYR A 337 11.65 1.19 -27.87
C TYR A 337 10.26 1.26 -28.52
N ALA A 338 9.35 0.45 -28.02
CA ALA A 338 7.97 0.43 -28.51
C ALA A 338 7.28 1.75 -28.21
N SER A 339 6.63 2.33 -29.22
CA SER A 339 5.88 3.58 -29.08
C SER A 339 4.70 3.42 -28.11
N THR A 340 4.37 4.50 -27.38
CA THR A 340 3.25 4.51 -26.42
C THR A 340 1.93 4.04 -27.05
N PRO A 341 1.52 4.46 -28.27
CA PRO A 341 0.28 3.98 -28.89
C PRO A 341 0.27 2.47 -29.13
N ARG A 342 1.38 1.88 -29.60
CA ARG A 342 1.45 0.42 -29.81
C ARG A 342 1.32 -0.34 -28.50
N LYS A 343 1.96 0.15 -27.43
CA LYS A 343 1.83 -0.46 -26.11
C LYS A 343 0.39 -0.36 -25.57
N LEU A 344 -0.30 0.75 -25.86
CA LEU A 344 -1.71 0.91 -25.50
C LEU A 344 -2.59 -0.07 -26.26
N VAL A 345 -2.40 -0.24 -27.58
CA VAL A 345 -3.18 -1.22 -28.36
C VAL A 345 -2.92 -2.65 -27.86
N ALA A 346 -1.66 -3.01 -27.56
CA ALA A 346 -1.35 -4.31 -26.94
C ALA A 346 -2.11 -4.50 -25.61
N PHE A 347 -2.11 -3.46 -24.76
CA PHE A 347 -2.83 -3.49 -23.50
C PHE A 347 -4.34 -3.65 -23.70
N LEU A 348 -4.94 -2.96 -24.66
CA LEU A 348 -6.37 -3.08 -24.97
C LEU A 348 -6.74 -4.49 -25.44
N ILE A 349 -5.91 -5.13 -26.27
CA ILE A 349 -6.10 -6.53 -26.68
C ILE A 349 -6.08 -7.46 -25.45
N ASP A 350 -5.12 -7.26 -24.55
CA ASP A 350 -5.04 -8.01 -23.29
C ASP A 350 -6.29 -7.78 -22.40
N MET A 351 -6.82 -6.55 -22.34
CA MET A 351 -8.04 -6.24 -21.59
C MET A 351 -9.29 -6.88 -22.19
N VAL A 352 -9.44 -6.88 -23.52
CA VAL A 352 -10.56 -7.56 -24.19
C VAL A 352 -10.54 -9.06 -23.91
N LEU A 353 -9.36 -9.68 -24.00
CA LEU A 353 -9.19 -11.09 -23.65
C LEU A 353 -9.62 -11.37 -22.21
N LEU A 354 -9.11 -10.57 -21.26
CA LEU A 354 -9.44 -10.73 -19.84
C LEU A 354 -10.92 -10.47 -19.56
N MET A 355 -11.57 -9.56 -20.27
CA MET A 355 -13.00 -9.30 -20.17
C MET A 355 -13.82 -10.52 -20.62
N VAL A 356 -13.43 -11.16 -21.73
CA VAL A 356 -14.08 -12.40 -22.20
C VAL A 356 -13.90 -13.53 -21.18
N ILE A 357 -12.67 -13.74 -20.68
CA ILE A 357 -12.38 -14.77 -19.66
C ILE A 357 -13.20 -14.50 -18.40
N SER A 358 -13.22 -13.26 -17.93
CA SER A 358 -13.97 -12.83 -16.76
C SER A 358 -15.48 -13.06 -16.94
N GLY A 359 -16.04 -12.75 -18.11
CA GLY A 359 -17.44 -13.03 -18.44
C GLY A 359 -17.77 -14.53 -18.42
N VAL A 360 -16.90 -15.37 -18.96
CA VAL A 360 -17.06 -16.84 -18.89
C VAL A 360 -17.02 -17.33 -17.46
N VAL A 361 -16.09 -16.84 -16.62
CA VAL A 361 -16.01 -17.18 -15.19
C VAL A 361 -17.31 -16.81 -14.48
N LEU A 362 -17.87 -15.62 -14.75
CA LEU A 362 -19.15 -15.20 -14.17
C LEU A 362 -20.28 -16.15 -14.54
N VAL A 363 -20.41 -16.49 -15.83
CA VAL A 363 -21.45 -17.41 -16.32
C VAL A 363 -21.31 -18.79 -15.67
N VAL A 364 -20.09 -19.32 -15.57
CA VAL A 364 -19.82 -20.60 -14.91
C VAL A 364 -20.19 -20.54 -13.42
N MET A 365 -19.82 -19.47 -12.72
CA MET A 365 -20.21 -19.28 -11.30
C MET A 365 -21.72 -19.28 -11.12
N ILE A 366 -22.44 -18.55 -12.00
CA ILE A 366 -23.91 -18.51 -11.97
C ILE A 366 -24.49 -19.90 -12.22
N ILE A 367 -24.04 -20.62 -13.24
CA ILE A 367 -24.51 -21.98 -13.56
C ILE A 367 -24.27 -22.93 -12.39
N LEU A 368 -23.07 -22.93 -11.80
CA LEU A 368 -22.72 -23.80 -10.68
C LEU A 368 -23.67 -23.59 -9.48
N ILE A 369 -24.07 -22.35 -9.21
CA ILE A 369 -24.99 -22.04 -8.11
C ILE A 369 -26.39 -22.58 -8.41
N TYR A 370 -26.90 -22.38 -9.63
CA TYR A 370 -28.19 -22.96 -10.04
C TYR A 370 -28.21 -24.50 -10.01
N LEU A 371 -27.04 -25.15 -10.09
CA LEU A 371 -26.91 -26.61 -10.02
C LEU A 371 -26.77 -27.17 -8.59
N ILE A 372 -26.51 -26.34 -7.58
CA ILE A 372 -26.36 -26.79 -6.18
C ILE A 372 -27.67 -26.51 -5.42
N PRO A 373 -28.43 -27.56 -5.01
CA PRO A 373 -29.66 -27.38 -4.24
C PRO A 373 -29.40 -26.69 -2.88
N ASN A 374 -30.36 -25.88 -2.42
CA ASN A 374 -30.37 -25.23 -1.09
C ASN A 374 -29.19 -24.29 -0.82
N THR A 375 -28.80 -23.46 -1.79
CA THR A 375 -27.71 -22.48 -1.61
C THR A 375 -28.20 -21.07 -1.30
N ASP A 376 -28.96 -20.91 -0.21
CA ASP A 376 -29.31 -19.58 0.33
C ASP A 376 -28.07 -18.79 0.80
N VAL A 377 -26.89 -19.44 0.79
CA VAL A 377 -25.59 -18.90 1.19
C VAL A 377 -24.95 -17.99 0.11
N PHE A 378 -25.24 -18.21 -1.19
CA PHE A 378 -24.58 -17.48 -2.29
C PHE A 378 -25.51 -16.43 -2.91
N GLY A 379 -25.76 -15.34 -2.19
CA GLY A 379 -26.50 -14.19 -2.72
C GLY A 379 -25.78 -13.48 -3.87
N PRO A 380 -26.50 -12.73 -4.74
CA PRO A 380 -25.93 -12.03 -5.90
C PRO A 380 -24.73 -11.11 -5.56
N GLU A 381 -24.76 -10.46 -4.39
CA GLU A 381 -23.68 -9.60 -3.93
C GLU A 381 -22.37 -10.37 -3.68
N LEU A 382 -22.45 -11.51 -3.01
CA LEU A 382 -21.29 -12.35 -2.72
C LEU A 382 -20.69 -12.93 -4.01
N ILE A 383 -21.55 -13.34 -4.95
CA ILE A 383 -21.13 -13.81 -6.29
C ILE A 383 -20.34 -12.72 -7.00
N PHE A 384 -20.88 -11.50 -7.02
CA PHE A 384 -20.25 -10.36 -7.68
C PHE A 384 -18.89 -10.02 -7.04
N GLN A 385 -18.81 -10.04 -5.71
CA GLN A 385 -17.56 -9.82 -4.98
C GLN A 385 -16.51 -10.89 -5.28
N ILE A 386 -16.88 -12.18 -5.21
CA ILE A 386 -15.99 -13.29 -5.56
C ILE A 386 -15.53 -13.16 -7.01
N TRP A 387 -16.44 -12.83 -7.92
CA TRP A 387 -16.13 -12.65 -9.34
C TRP A 387 -15.13 -11.51 -9.59
N ILE A 388 -15.29 -10.37 -8.91
CA ILE A 388 -14.32 -9.26 -8.98
C ILE A 388 -12.95 -9.73 -8.48
N ILE A 389 -12.90 -10.40 -7.32
CA ILE A 389 -11.64 -10.88 -6.74
C ILE A 389 -10.97 -11.87 -7.70
N LEU A 390 -11.71 -12.82 -8.25
CA LEU A 390 -11.21 -13.77 -9.24
C LEU A 390 -10.73 -13.05 -10.51
N THR A 391 -11.47 -12.07 -11.00
CA THR A 391 -11.11 -11.30 -12.21
C THR A 391 -9.80 -10.54 -12.02
N ILE A 392 -9.64 -9.83 -10.90
CA ILE A 392 -8.40 -9.11 -10.57
C ILE A 392 -7.25 -10.10 -10.39
N THR A 393 -7.49 -11.21 -9.70
CA THR A 393 -6.46 -12.24 -9.43
C THR A 393 -5.99 -12.89 -10.73
N ILE A 394 -6.92 -13.33 -11.57
CA ILE A 394 -6.65 -13.92 -12.90
C ILE A 394 -5.91 -12.92 -13.77
N GLY A 395 -6.37 -11.66 -13.83
CA GLY A 395 -5.70 -10.61 -14.60
C GLY A 395 -4.26 -10.36 -14.15
N PHE A 396 -4.04 -10.27 -12.83
CA PHE A 396 -2.69 -10.10 -12.28
C PHE A 396 -1.78 -11.28 -12.63
N PHE A 397 -2.23 -12.52 -12.39
CA PHE A 397 -1.43 -13.71 -12.70
C PHE A 397 -1.20 -13.91 -14.20
N TYR A 398 -2.19 -13.62 -15.04
CA TYR A 398 -2.04 -13.62 -16.51
C TYR A 398 -0.88 -12.72 -16.93
N LEU A 399 -0.89 -11.46 -16.49
CA LEU A 399 0.16 -10.51 -16.83
C LEU A 399 1.52 -10.98 -16.29
N VAL A 400 1.58 -11.40 -15.02
CA VAL A 400 2.84 -11.81 -14.38
C VAL A 400 3.46 -13.04 -15.05
N LEU A 401 2.67 -14.07 -15.32
CA LEU A 401 3.13 -15.33 -15.90
C LEU A 401 3.52 -15.17 -17.36
N MET A 402 2.72 -14.47 -18.16
CA MET A 402 3.00 -14.26 -19.59
C MET A 402 4.18 -13.31 -19.82
N GLU A 403 4.29 -12.23 -19.04
CA GLU A 403 5.41 -11.29 -19.16
C GLU A 403 6.77 -11.92 -18.78
N ARG A 404 6.84 -13.13 -18.19
CA ARG A 404 8.11 -13.86 -18.01
C ARG A 404 8.85 -14.05 -19.35
N ASN A 405 8.12 -14.36 -20.41
CA ASN A 405 8.70 -14.49 -21.75
C ASN A 405 8.80 -13.13 -22.46
N GLY A 406 8.48 -12.05 -21.76
CA GLY A 406 8.37 -10.69 -22.27
C GLY A 406 7.11 -10.43 -23.08
N LYS A 407 6.18 -11.40 -23.17
CA LYS A 407 5.14 -11.40 -24.20
C LYS A 407 3.78 -11.78 -23.61
N THR A 408 2.86 -10.83 -23.56
CA THR A 408 1.42 -11.06 -23.40
C THR A 408 0.79 -11.28 -24.77
N ILE A 409 -0.45 -11.77 -24.86
CA ILE A 409 -1.12 -12.00 -26.14
C ILE A 409 -1.20 -10.71 -26.97
N GLY A 410 -1.55 -9.60 -26.34
CA GLY A 410 -1.57 -8.30 -27.01
C GLY A 410 -0.19 -7.86 -27.51
N LYS A 411 0.87 -8.17 -26.77
CA LYS A 411 2.25 -7.87 -27.22
C LYS A 411 2.70 -8.79 -28.35
N ILE A 412 2.33 -10.06 -28.32
CA ILE A 412 2.60 -11.00 -29.42
C ILE A 412 1.94 -10.48 -30.70
N ALA A 413 0.66 -10.09 -30.62
CA ALA A 413 -0.09 -9.55 -31.75
C ALA A 413 0.56 -8.31 -32.39
N LEU A 414 1.31 -7.52 -31.62
CA LEU A 414 1.99 -6.32 -32.10
C LEU A 414 3.51 -6.45 -32.24
N GLY A 415 4.06 -7.66 -32.12
CA GLY A 415 5.51 -7.90 -32.22
C GLY A 415 6.32 -7.15 -31.15
N LEU A 416 5.78 -7.05 -29.94
CA LEU A 416 6.39 -6.35 -28.81
C LEU A 416 6.95 -7.34 -27.79
N ARG A 417 8.01 -6.93 -27.09
CA ARG A 417 8.60 -7.72 -26.01
C ARG A 417 9.06 -6.84 -24.87
N VAL A 418 8.81 -7.29 -23.64
CA VAL A 418 9.39 -6.73 -22.43
C VAL A 418 10.75 -7.36 -22.18
N VAL A 419 11.77 -6.52 -22.01
CA VAL A 419 13.14 -6.94 -21.72
C VAL A 419 13.69 -6.16 -20.52
N ASP A 420 14.73 -6.71 -19.92
CA ASP A 420 15.49 -6.03 -18.88
C ASP A 420 16.19 -4.79 -19.47
N GLU A 421 16.10 -3.67 -18.76
CA GLU A 421 16.58 -2.37 -19.26
C GLU A 421 18.09 -2.35 -19.55
N TYR A 422 18.87 -3.11 -18.77
CA TYR A 422 20.33 -3.08 -18.83
C TYR A 422 20.89 -4.20 -19.69
N THR A 423 20.37 -5.42 -19.53
CA THR A 423 20.87 -6.61 -20.22
C THR A 423 20.18 -6.88 -21.55
N GLN A 424 19.02 -6.25 -21.81
CA GLN A 424 18.18 -6.50 -22.99
C GLN A 424 17.73 -7.97 -23.13
N THR A 425 17.81 -8.75 -22.06
CA THR A 425 17.37 -10.16 -22.02
C THR A 425 15.96 -10.30 -21.44
N SER A 426 15.43 -11.52 -21.42
CA SER A 426 14.13 -11.81 -20.81
C SER A 426 14.10 -11.44 -19.32
N ILE A 427 13.01 -10.81 -18.89
CA ILE A 427 12.83 -10.35 -17.51
C ILE A 427 12.62 -11.51 -16.53
N LYS A 428 12.98 -11.28 -15.26
CA LYS A 428 12.74 -12.24 -14.16
C LYS A 428 11.31 -12.11 -13.62
N TYR A 429 10.79 -13.16 -12.97
CA TYR A 429 9.47 -13.11 -12.31
C TYR A 429 9.30 -11.91 -11.39
N ARG A 430 10.36 -11.55 -10.66
CA ARG A 430 10.35 -10.37 -9.81
C ARG A 430 10.06 -9.10 -10.59
N GLN A 431 10.74 -8.87 -11.72
CA GLN A 431 10.50 -7.67 -12.54
C GLN A 431 9.07 -7.65 -13.08
N SER A 432 8.58 -8.82 -13.53
CA SER A 432 7.21 -8.99 -13.98
C SER A 432 6.17 -8.64 -12.89
N ILE A 433 6.34 -9.17 -11.67
CA ILE A 433 5.48 -8.88 -10.51
C ILE A 433 5.43 -7.39 -10.22
N LEU A 434 6.59 -6.72 -10.18
CA LEU A 434 6.69 -5.31 -9.80
C LEU A 434 6.03 -4.39 -10.82
N ARG A 435 6.32 -4.67 -12.09
CA ARG A 435 5.75 -3.95 -13.23
C ARG A 435 4.22 -4.05 -13.26
N ASN A 436 3.66 -5.21 -12.90
CA ASN A 436 2.21 -5.43 -12.91
C ASN A 436 1.52 -5.01 -11.60
N LEU A 437 2.20 -5.08 -10.45
CA LEU A 437 1.69 -4.54 -9.19
C LEU A 437 1.50 -3.01 -9.29
N LEU A 438 2.44 -2.33 -9.93
CA LEU A 438 2.37 -0.88 -10.17
C LEU A 438 1.48 -0.48 -11.35
N LEU A 439 0.87 -1.45 -12.05
CA LEU A 439 -0.13 -1.15 -13.06
C LEU A 439 -1.32 -0.38 -12.46
N VAL A 440 -1.67 -0.65 -11.20
CA VAL A 440 -2.72 0.10 -10.48
C VAL A 440 -2.42 1.60 -10.45
N ALA A 441 -1.15 1.98 -10.25
CA ALA A 441 -0.73 3.38 -10.29
C ALA A 441 -0.81 3.95 -11.72
N ASP A 442 -0.42 3.16 -12.72
CA ASP A 442 -0.50 3.57 -14.13
C ASP A 442 -1.95 3.74 -14.62
N LEU A 443 -2.91 3.01 -14.01
CA LEU A 443 -4.33 3.06 -14.35
C LEU A 443 -5.07 4.32 -13.87
N ILE A 444 -4.42 5.18 -13.07
CA ILE A 444 -5.01 6.42 -12.58
C ILE A 444 -5.09 7.49 -13.70
N PRO A 445 -6.12 8.35 -13.73
CA PRO A 445 -7.41 8.22 -13.04
C PRO A 445 -8.29 7.11 -13.65
N PHE A 446 -9.02 6.39 -12.81
CA PHE A 446 -9.85 5.24 -13.24
C PHE A 446 -11.05 5.61 -14.12
N ILE A 447 -11.38 6.90 -14.22
CA ILE A 447 -12.36 7.42 -15.21
C ILE A 447 -11.82 7.24 -16.63
N ILE A 448 -10.50 7.35 -16.82
CA ILE A 448 -9.80 7.04 -18.07
C ILE A 448 -8.63 6.11 -17.74
N PRO A 449 -8.90 4.80 -17.54
CA PRO A 449 -7.89 3.86 -17.09
C PRO A 449 -6.65 3.89 -17.98
N GLY A 450 -5.48 4.12 -17.35
CA GLY A 450 -4.18 4.12 -18.04
C GLY A 450 -3.68 5.48 -18.48
N LEU A 451 -4.46 6.56 -18.29
CA LEU A 451 -4.09 7.91 -18.72
C LEU A 451 -2.76 8.39 -18.14
N LEU A 452 -2.52 8.18 -16.83
CA LEU A 452 -1.24 8.54 -16.23
C LEU A 452 -0.08 7.73 -16.81
N GLY A 453 -0.25 6.41 -16.93
CA GLY A 453 0.75 5.54 -17.55
C GLY A 453 1.09 5.97 -18.98
N ILE A 454 0.09 6.41 -19.76
CA ILE A 454 0.27 6.95 -21.10
C ILE A 454 1.07 8.26 -21.07
N ILE A 455 0.72 9.20 -20.20
CA ILE A 455 1.42 10.49 -20.07
C ILE A 455 2.89 10.28 -19.68
N VAL A 456 3.15 9.42 -18.69
CA VAL A 456 4.50 9.09 -18.22
C VAL A 456 5.30 8.41 -19.34
N SER A 457 4.70 7.43 -20.01
CA SER A 457 5.32 6.74 -21.14
C SER A 457 5.64 7.70 -22.31
N ALA A 458 4.74 8.63 -22.63
CA ALA A 458 4.96 9.59 -23.71
C ALA A 458 6.16 10.51 -23.42
N LYS A 459 6.29 10.96 -22.17
CA LYS A 459 7.36 11.88 -21.71
C LYS A 459 8.68 11.20 -21.36
N SER A 460 8.71 9.89 -21.20
CA SER A 460 9.94 9.13 -20.93
C SER A 460 10.79 8.96 -22.19
N ASP A 461 12.11 9.13 -22.06
CA ASP A 461 13.07 8.90 -23.16
C ASP A 461 13.08 7.43 -23.60
N LYS A 462 13.01 6.50 -22.65
CA LYS A 462 12.92 5.05 -22.87
C LYS A 462 11.47 4.56 -23.08
N LYS A 463 10.52 5.50 -23.17
CA LYS A 463 9.08 5.22 -23.23
C LYS A 463 8.62 4.28 -22.11
N GLN A 464 9.12 4.44 -20.89
CA GLN A 464 8.72 3.60 -19.75
C GLN A 464 7.46 4.17 -19.08
N ARG A 465 6.52 3.31 -18.65
CA ARG A 465 5.49 3.68 -17.66
C ARG A 465 6.04 3.53 -16.23
N ILE A 466 5.28 3.90 -15.20
CA ILE A 466 5.76 3.88 -13.81
C ILE A 466 6.23 2.48 -13.42
N GLY A 467 5.42 1.45 -13.67
CA GLY A 467 5.80 0.07 -13.39
C GLY A 467 7.09 -0.38 -14.12
N ASP A 468 7.33 0.11 -15.33
CA ASP A 468 8.49 -0.26 -16.14
C ASP A 468 9.78 0.33 -15.54
N MET A 469 9.73 1.61 -15.13
CA MET A 469 10.86 2.30 -14.50
C MET A 469 11.24 1.64 -13.17
N VAL A 470 10.24 1.26 -12.37
CA VAL A 470 10.48 0.64 -11.06
C VAL A 470 11.00 -0.79 -11.22
N ALA A 471 10.50 -1.53 -12.20
CA ALA A 471 10.96 -2.88 -12.48
C ALA A 471 12.32 -2.93 -13.22
N GLY A 472 12.84 -1.80 -13.70
CA GLY A 472 14.05 -1.74 -14.53
C GLY A 472 13.84 -2.50 -15.85
N THR A 473 12.70 -2.28 -16.50
CA THR A 473 12.32 -2.97 -17.75
C THR A 473 11.99 -1.97 -18.83
N VAL A 474 12.14 -2.38 -20.08
CA VAL A 474 11.72 -1.61 -21.25
C VAL A 474 10.91 -2.50 -22.17
N VAL A 475 10.05 -1.88 -22.98
CA VAL A 475 9.33 -2.60 -24.04
C VAL A 475 9.98 -2.24 -25.36
N ILE A 476 10.41 -3.25 -26.10
CA ILE A 476 11.04 -3.13 -27.41
C ILE A 476 10.13 -3.71 -28.49
N GLN A 477 10.31 -3.25 -29.72
CA GLN A 477 9.74 -3.87 -30.90
C GLN A 477 10.70 -4.95 -31.39
N GLU A 478 10.22 -6.18 -31.58
CA GLU A 478 11.03 -7.24 -32.20
C GLU A 478 11.27 -6.88 -33.67
N LEU A 479 12.54 -7.02 -34.08
CA LEU A 479 12.90 -6.98 -35.49
C LEU A 479 12.44 -8.33 -36.07
N SER A 480 11.50 -8.26 -37.00
CA SER A 480 10.97 -9.40 -37.74
C SER A 480 12.01 -10.02 -38.65
#